data_AF-A0A8J5MG72-F1
#
_entry.id   AF-A0A8J5MG72-F1
#
_cell.length_a   1.000
_cell.length_b   1.000
_cell.length_c   1.000
_cell.angle_alpha   90.00
_cell.angle_beta   90.00
_cell.angle_gamma   90.00
#
_symmetry.space_group_name_H-M   'P 1'
#
loop_
_entity.id
_entity.type
_entity.pdbx_description
1 polymer ?
#
loop_
_entity_poly.entity_id
_entity_poly.type
_entity_poly.pdbx_seq_one_letter_code
_entity_poly.pdbx_strand_id
1 'polypeptide(L)'
;MSGIQVELQPAHGFVPLLVVLLLFVNLWAGAKVGRARKLYGIDYPQMYAEQSDKNAKAFNCVQRGHQNIMENIPIFLALIFTSSIYRPQIAAIASFVRVLAFIVYMRGYSSGDPKKRLQGSFGV
;
A
#
# COMPACT_ATOMS: atom_id res chain seq x y z
N MET A 1 17.93 -18.93 33.65
CA MET A 1 17.67 -17.77 32.76
C MET A 1 16.17 -17.62 32.65
N SER A 2 15.58 -16.55 33.16
CA SER A 2 14.15 -16.29 32.95
C SER A 2 13.97 -15.83 31.51
N GLY A 3 13.44 -16.69 30.65
CA GLY A 3 13.12 -16.34 29.27
C GLY A 3 11.92 -15.41 29.25
N ILE A 4 11.89 -14.46 28.31
CA ILE A 4 10.69 -13.65 28.05
C ILE A 4 9.61 -14.62 27.55
N GLN A 5 8.57 -14.84 28.34
CA GLN A 5 7.40 -15.60 27.91
C GLN A 5 6.43 -14.65 27.21
N VAL A 6 6.25 -14.84 25.90
CA VAL A 6 5.26 -14.11 25.10
C VAL A 6 4.00 -14.96 25.03
N GLU A 7 2.93 -14.48 25.65
CA GLU A 7 1.62 -15.13 25.59
C GLU A 7 0.80 -14.56 24.41
N LEU A 8 0.25 -15.46 23.60
CA LEU A 8 -0.58 -15.09 22.45
C LEU A 8 -1.96 -14.60 22.92
N GLN A 9 -2.10 -13.29 23.00
CA GLN A 9 -3.40 -12.63 23.19
C GLN A 9 -4.30 -12.79 21.96
N PRO A 10 -5.64 -12.82 22.10
CA PRO A 10 -6.58 -12.89 20.98
C PRO A 10 -6.35 -11.81 19.91
N ALA A 11 -5.88 -10.62 20.31
CA ALA A 11 -5.58 -9.51 19.41
C ALA A 11 -4.49 -9.82 18.36
N HIS A 12 -3.60 -10.79 18.62
CA HIS A 12 -2.60 -11.22 17.63
C HIS A 12 -3.25 -11.78 16.36
N GLY A 13 -4.49 -12.29 16.43
CA GLY A 13 -5.23 -12.77 15.26
C GLY A 13 -5.51 -11.70 14.21
N PHE A 14 -5.52 -10.41 14.58
CA PHE A 14 -5.73 -9.32 13.62
C PHE A 14 -4.50 -9.04 12.74
N VAL A 15 -3.29 -9.35 13.24
CA VAL A 15 -2.03 -9.12 12.52
C VAL A 15 -1.98 -9.86 11.18
N PRO A 16 -2.18 -11.20 11.10
CA PRO A 16 -2.20 -11.90 9.82
C PRO A 16 -3.36 -11.45 8.92
N LEU A 17 -4.52 -11.11 9.49
CA LEU A 17 -5.65 -10.58 8.71
C LEU A 17 -5.30 -9.25 8.02
N LEU A 18 -4.54 -8.37 8.69
CA LEU A 18 -4.06 -7.12 8.10
C LEU A 18 -3.01 -7.33 7.01
N VAL A 19 -2.18 -8.36 7.14
CA VAL A 19 -1.24 -8.76 6.08
C VAL A 19 -2.02 -9.29 4.86
N VAL A 20 -3.05 -10.10 5.07
CA VAL A 20 -3.95 -10.57 4.00
C VAL A 20 -4.69 -9.40 3.35
N LEU A 21 -5.17 -8.43 4.14
CA LEU A 21 -5.79 -7.22 3.61
C LEU A 21 -4.81 -6.41 2.74
N LEU A 22 -3.56 -6.24 3.20
CA LEU A 22 -2.50 -5.57 2.44
C LEU A 22 -2.23 -6.27 1.11
N LEU A 23 -2.22 -7.61 1.08
CA LEU A 23 -2.09 -8.39 -0.16
C LEU A 23 -3.20 -8.01 -1.15
N PHE A 24 -4.46 -8.01 -0.72
CA PHE A 24 -5.57 -7.63 -1.59
C PHE A 24 -5.49 -6.18 -2.07
N VAL A 25 -5.04 -5.24 -1.22
CA VAL A 25 -4.81 -3.85 -1.61
C VAL A 25 -3.70 -3.74 -2.66
N ASN A 26 -2.60 -4.49 -2.50
CA ASN A 26 -1.51 -4.52 -3.47
C ASN A 26 -1.98 -5.11 -4.82
N LEU A 27 -2.71 -6.23 -4.79
CA LEU A 27 -3.30 -6.83 -6.00
C LEU A 27 -4.27 -5.89 -6.71
N TRP A 28 -5.12 -5.18 -5.96
CA TRP A 28 -6.02 -4.17 -6.50
C TRP A 28 -5.27 -3.01 -7.16
N ALA A 29 -4.20 -2.50 -6.52
CA ALA A 29 -3.37 -1.43 -7.08
C ALA A 29 -2.64 -1.90 -8.35
N GLY A 30 -2.12 -3.12 -8.37
CA GLY A 30 -1.56 -3.74 -9.58
C GLY A 30 -2.58 -3.92 -10.70
N ALA A 31 -3.81 -4.35 -10.37
CA ALA A 31 -4.90 -4.47 -11.35
C ALA A 31 -5.28 -3.11 -11.95
N LYS A 32 -5.25 -2.02 -11.16
CA LYS A 32 -5.42 -0.65 -11.67
C LYS A 32 -4.33 -0.27 -12.67
N VAL A 33 -3.07 -0.58 -12.38
CA VAL A 33 -1.97 -0.39 -13.34
C VAL A 33 -2.23 -1.17 -14.62
N GLY A 34 -2.61 -2.45 -14.54
CA GLY A 34 -2.91 -3.27 -15.71
C GLY A 34 -4.07 -2.72 -16.56
N ARG A 35 -5.12 -2.21 -15.92
CA ARG A 35 -6.22 -1.51 -16.61
C ARG A 35 -5.75 -0.21 -17.25
N ALA A 36 -4.92 0.58 -16.57
CA ALA A 36 -4.37 1.82 -17.11
C ALA A 36 -3.44 1.56 -18.30
N ARG A 37 -2.63 0.50 -18.27
CA ARG A 37 -1.81 0.06 -19.41
C ARG A 37 -2.65 -0.17 -20.66
N LYS A 38 -3.74 -0.93 -20.52
CA LYS A 38 -4.69 -1.17 -21.62
C LYS A 38 -5.38 0.11 -22.10
N LEU A 39 -5.75 0.99 -21.17
CA LEU A 39 -6.44 2.25 -21.49
C LEU A 39 -5.55 3.24 -22.25
N TYR A 40 -4.27 3.30 -21.90
CA TYR A 40 -3.33 4.27 -22.46
C TYR A 40 -2.37 3.67 -23.48
N GLY A 41 -2.51 2.39 -23.84
CA GLY A 41 -1.68 1.72 -24.85
C GLY A 41 -0.21 1.56 -24.45
N ILE A 42 0.07 1.36 -23.16
CA ILE A 42 1.45 1.20 -22.66
C ILE A 42 1.81 -0.28 -22.55
N ASP A 43 2.57 -0.76 -23.53
CA ASP A 43 3.02 -2.14 -23.60
C ASP A 43 4.15 -2.45 -22.61
N TYR A 44 4.32 -3.74 -22.29
CA TYR A 44 5.50 -4.21 -21.56
C TYR A 44 6.71 -4.24 -22.52
N PRO A 45 7.94 -3.97 -22.05
CA PRO A 45 8.37 -3.77 -20.65
C PRO A 45 8.32 -2.32 -20.17
N GLN A 46 7.70 -1.40 -20.92
CA GLN A 46 7.73 0.03 -20.61
C GLN A 46 7.08 0.32 -19.24
N MET A 47 7.85 0.92 -18.34
CA MET A 47 7.39 1.16 -16.98
C MET A 47 6.52 2.41 -16.87
N TYR A 48 6.96 3.50 -17.50
CA TYR A 48 6.33 4.82 -17.50
C TYR A 48 6.03 5.25 -18.94
N ALA A 49 4.91 5.94 -19.13
CA ALA A 49 4.59 6.60 -20.39
C ALA A 49 5.55 7.78 -20.62
N GLU A 50 5.91 8.01 -21.88
CA GLU A 50 6.82 9.10 -22.24
C GLU A 50 6.15 10.45 -22.05
N GLN A 51 6.90 11.49 -21.68
CA GLN A 51 6.30 12.80 -21.41
C GLN A 51 5.63 13.46 -22.62
N SER A 52 6.01 13.01 -23.83
CA SER A 52 5.40 13.34 -25.11
C SER A 52 3.96 12.83 -25.23
N ASP A 53 3.58 11.79 -24.50
CA ASP A 53 2.23 11.22 -24.56
C ASP A 53 1.19 12.12 -23.89
N LYS A 54 0.07 12.35 -24.58
CA LYS A 54 -1.04 13.18 -24.07
C LYS A 54 -1.54 12.73 -22.69
N ASN A 55 -1.49 11.43 -22.40
CA ASN A 55 -1.97 10.83 -21.16
C ASN A 55 -0.85 10.38 -20.22
N ALA A 56 0.40 10.78 -20.48
CA ALA A 56 1.57 10.33 -19.73
C ALA A 56 1.40 10.52 -18.23
N LYS A 57 0.96 11.71 -17.83
CA LYS A 57 0.76 12.08 -16.44
C LYS A 57 -0.26 11.17 -15.75
N ALA A 58 -1.37 10.85 -16.41
CA ALA A 58 -2.42 10.02 -15.82
C ALA A 58 -1.94 8.59 -15.58
N PHE A 59 -1.29 7.98 -16.58
CA PHE A 59 -0.69 6.66 -16.44
C PHE A 59 0.41 6.64 -15.37
N ASN A 60 1.35 7.60 -15.44
CA ASN A 60 2.49 7.68 -14.53
C ASN A 60 2.06 7.88 -13.07
N CYS A 61 0.96 8.60 -12.82
CA CYS A 61 0.40 8.71 -11.47
C CYS A 61 -0.11 7.36 -10.93
N VAL A 62 -0.81 6.57 -11.76
CA VAL A 62 -1.29 5.23 -11.37
C VAL A 62 -0.10 4.30 -11.10
N GLN A 63 0.88 4.28 -12.01
CA GLN A 63 2.10 3.48 -11.87
C GLN A 63 2.88 3.85 -10.60
N ARG A 64 3.15 5.14 -10.39
CA ARG A 64 3.89 5.63 -9.21
C ARG A 64 3.14 5.34 -7.92
N GLY A 65 1.81 5.45 -7.94
CA GLY A 65 0.95 5.13 -6.80
C GLY A 65 1.12 3.69 -6.32
N HIS A 66 1.09 2.72 -7.24
CA HIS A 66 1.32 1.32 -6.91
C HIS A 66 2.76 1.07 -6.43
N GLN A 67 3.77 1.66 -7.10
CA GLN A 67 5.16 1.54 -6.67
C GLN A 67 5.40 2.08 -5.26
N ASN A 68 4.75 3.19 -4.87
CA ASN A 68 4.89 3.73 -3.53
C ASN A 68 4.39 2.76 -2.45
N ILE A 69 3.29 2.04 -2.72
CA ILE A 69 2.82 0.98 -1.83
C ILE A 69 3.87 -0.12 -1.74
N MET A 70 4.36 -0.63 -2.88
CA MET A 70 5.38 -1.70 -2.90
C MET A 70 6.66 -1.32 -2.15
N GLU A 71 7.14 -0.08 -2.29
CA GLU A 71 8.30 0.46 -1.57
C GLU A 71 8.08 0.46 -0.04
N ASN A 72 6.83 0.64 0.41
CA ASN A 72 6.49 0.71 1.83
C ASN A 72 6.14 -0.64 2.47
N ILE A 73 5.81 -1.68 1.69
CA ILE A 73 5.44 -2.99 2.22
C ILE A 73 6.53 -3.57 3.14
N PRO A 74 7.84 -3.57 2.80
CA PRO A 74 8.86 -4.18 3.65
C PRO A 74 8.95 -3.54 5.04
N ILE A 75 9.00 -2.21 5.10
CA ILE A 75 9.08 -1.48 6.36
C ILE A 75 7.78 -1.60 7.17
N PHE A 76 6.63 -1.61 6.49
CA PHE A 76 5.34 -1.84 7.13
C PHE A 76 5.27 -3.23 7.80
N LEU A 77 5.69 -4.28 7.09
CA LEU A 77 5.71 -5.64 7.62
C LEU A 77 6.68 -5.77 8.80
N ALA A 78 7.87 -5.16 8.72
CA ALA A 78 8.81 -5.15 9.83
C ALA A 78 8.21 -4.47 11.08
N LEU A 79 7.52 -3.34 10.90
CA LEU A 79 6.90 -2.60 12.00
C LEU A 79 5.73 -3.36 12.64
N ILE A 80 4.81 -3.94 11.85
CA ILE A 80 3.66 -4.68 12.42
C ILE A 80 4.13 -5.95 13.15
N PHE A 81 5.09 -6.70 12.58
CA PHE A 81 5.58 -7.92 13.21
C PHE A 81 6.37 -7.63 14.49
N THR A 82 7.23 -6.61 14.51
CA THR A 82 7.98 -6.27 15.72
C THR A 82 7.10 -5.65 16.80
N SER A 83 6.21 -4.71 16.44
CA SER A 83 5.34 -4.05 17.42
C SER A 83 4.26 -4.98 17.98
N SER A 84 3.74 -5.92 17.18
CA SER A 84 2.69 -6.83 17.63
C SER A 84 3.13 -7.81 18.71
N ILE A 85 4.43 -8.14 18.81
CA ILE A 85 4.99 -8.98 19.88
C ILE A 85 4.72 -8.36 21.26
N TYR A 86 4.79 -7.03 21.35
CA TYR A 86 4.67 -6.31 22.62
C TYR A 86 3.28 -5.70 22.82
N ARG A 87 2.65 -5.21 21.74
CA ARG A 87 1.39 -4.46 21.78
C ARG A 87 0.50 -4.80 20.57
N PRO A 88 -0.07 -6.01 20.51
CA PRO A 88 -0.83 -6.49 19.34
C PRO A 88 -2.04 -5.63 18.99
N GLN A 89 -2.75 -5.09 19.99
CA GLN A 89 -3.92 -4.21 19.76
C GLN A 89 -3.53 -2.90 19.09
N ILE A 90 -2.49 -2.22 19.60
CA ILE A 90 -2.02 -0.94 19.05
C ILE A 90 -1.45 -1.16 17.65
N ALA A 91 -0.65 -2.22 17.47
CA ALA A 91 -0.11 -2.62 16.18
C ALA A 91 -1.24 -2.84 15.16
N ALA A 92 -2.29 -3.57 15.53
CA ALA A 92 -3.42 -3.82 14.65
C ALA A 92 -4.16 -2.53 14.24
N ILE A 93 -4.43 -1.62 15.18
CA ILE A 93 -5.10 -0.35 14.89
C ILE A 93 -4.23 0.52 13.96
N ALA A 94 -2.96 0.70 14.29
CA ALA A 94 -2.04 1.50 13.48
C ALA A 94 -1.89 0.93 12.07
N SER A 95 -1.79 -0.40 11.96
CA SER A 95 -1.70 -1.08 10.68
C SER A 95 -2.98 -0.98 9.86
N PHE A 96 -4.15 -1.04 10.49
CA PHE A 96 -5.43 -0.81 9.81
C PHE A 96 -5.51 0.60 9.23
N VAL A 97 -5.17 1.63 10.03
CA VAL A 97 -5.13 3.03 9.58
C VAL A 97 -4.16 3.20 8.41
N ARG A 98 -2.98 2.58 8.48
CA ARG A 98 -1.98 2.62 7.41
C ARG A 98 -2.48 1.99 6.10
N VAL A 99 -3.19 0.86 6.19
CA VAL A 99 -3.77 0.20 5.01
C VAL A 99 -4.88 1.06 4.39
N LEU A 100 -5.73 1.71 5.20
CA LEU A 100 -6.71 2.67 4.70
C LEU A 100 -6.04 3.86 4.01
N ALA A 101 -4.95 4.37 4.58
CA ALA A 101 -4.15 5.43 3.96
C ALA A 101 -3.61 5.02 2.58
N PHE A 102 -3.14 3.78 2.39
CA PHE A 102 -2.74 3.29 1.07
C PHE A 102 -3.89 3.28 0.06
N ILE A 103 -5.09 2.87 0.49
CA ILE A 103 -6.27 2.85 -0.38
C ILE A 103 -6.63 4.27 -0.83
N VAL A 104 -6.68 5.22 0.11
CA VAL A 104 -7.00 6.62 -0.19
C VAL A 104 -5.91 7.26 -1.04
N TYR A 105 -4.65 7.05 -0.70
CA TYR A 105 -3.49 7.52 -1.47
C TYR A 105 -3.57 7.04 -2.92
N MET A 106 -3.73 5.73 -3.13
CA MET A 106 -3.79 5.16 -4.48
C MET A 106 -5.02 5.64 -5.24
N ARG A 107 -6.19 5.76 -4.59
CA ARG A 107 -7.40 6.29 -5.21
C ARG A 107 -7.24 7.76 -5.63
N GLY A 108 -6.70 8.60 -4.76
CA GLY A 108 -6.42 10.00 -5.05
C GLY A 108 -5.41 10.15 -6.17
N TYR A 109 -4.30 9.43 -6.10
CA TYR A 109 -3.24 9.51 -7.10
C TYR A 109 -3.69 8.98 -8.47
N SER A 110 -4.54 7.96 -8.52
CA SER A 110 -5.09 7.39 -9.76
C SER A 110 -5.96 8.37 -10.57
N SER A 111 -6.31 9.53 -10.03
CA SER A 111 -7.09 10.56 -10.74
C SER A 111 -6.29 11.34 -11.80
N GLY A 112 -4.97 11.15 -11.87
CA GLY A 112 -4.07 11.91 -12.75
C GLY A 112 -3.63 13.27 -12.20
N ASP A 113 -4.13 13.67 -11.02
CA ASP A 113 -3.64 14.81 -10.27
C ASP A 113 -2.73 14.35 -9.11
N PRO A 114 -1.41 14.61 -9.19
CA PRO A 114 -0.47 14.27 -8.13
C PRO A 114 -0.80 14.89 -6.78
N LYS A 115 -1.51 16.03 -6.71
CA LYS A 115 -1.83 16.67 -5.43
C LYS A 115 -2.86 15.86 -4.63
N LYS A 116 -3.74 15.11 -5.30
CA LYS A 116 -4.76 14.28 -4.64
C LYS A 116 -4.17 13.10 -3.86
N ARG A 117 -2.88 12.78 -4.05
CA ARG A 117 -2.17 11.79 -3.21
C ARG A 117 -2.13 12.20 -1.72
N LEU A 118 -2.18 13.50 -1.43
CA LEU A 118 -2.14 14.05 -0.07
C LEU A 118 -3.38 13.66 0.77
N GLN A 119 -4.46 13.22 0.12
CA GLN A 119 -5.64 12.71 0.81
C GLN A 119 -5.32 11.48 1.67
N GLY A 120 -4.27 10.72 1.32
CA GLY A 120 -3.81 9.56 2.10
C GLY A 120 -2.77 9.88 3.17
N SER A 121 -2.42 11.15 3.40
CA SER A 121 -1.33 11.52 4.30
C SER A 121 -1.62 11.29 5.79
N PHE A 122 -2.88 10.98 6.17
CA PHE A 122 -3.27 10.75 7.56
C PHE A 122 -2.72 9.46 8.17
N GLY A 123 -2.23 8.53 7.36
CA GLY A 123 -1.58 7.30 7.81
C GLY A 123 -0.16 7.19 7.30
N VAL A 124 0.58 8.30 7.30
CA VAL A 124 2.05 8.34 7.12
C VAL A 124 2.71 8.21 8.48
#